data_AF-A0ABD6U7K3-F1
#
_entry.id   AF-A0ABD6U7K3-F1
#
_cell.length_a   1.000
_cell.length_b   1.000
_cell.length_c   1.000
_cell.angle_alpha   90.00
_cell.angle_beta   90.00
_cell.angle_gamma   90.00
#
_symmetry.space_group_name_H-M   'P 1'
#
loop_
_entity.id
_entity.type
_entity.pdbx_description
1 polymer ?
#
loop_
_entity_poly.entity_id
_entity_poly.type
_entity_poly.pdbx_seq_one_letter_code
_entity_poly.pdbx_strand_id
1 'polypeptide(L)' 'MNLYDGHRVEDHASFLFDDVLPAVVGYADSQGVPTGVAAFAVFLTMAGIMAIDGVGRDEIIRAIDEMRFPADSAPEVLQ' A
#
# COMPACT_ATOMS: atom_id res chain seq x y z
N MET A 1 5.44 -8.08 -21.86
CA MET A 1 4.18 -7.49 -21.37
C MET A 1 4.16 -7.81 -19.89
N ASN A 2 4.53 -6.84 -19.05
CA ASN A 2 4.50 -7.07 -17.62
C ASN A 2 3.03 -7.08 -17.20
N LEU A 3 2.64 -7.91 -16.22
CA LEU A 3 1.24 -8.03 -15.77
C LEU A 3 0.64 -6.66 -15.38
N TYR A 4 1.52 -5.71 -15.04
CA TYR A 4 1.22 -4.38 -14.53
C TYR A 4 1.08 -3.28 -15.60
N ASP A 5 1.46 -3.53 -16.87
CA ASP A 5 1.38 -2.50 -17.93
C ASP A 5 -0.06 -2.20 -18.37
N GLY A 6 -1.03 -3.04 -18.00
CA GLY A 6 -2.45 -2.93 -18.37
C GLY A 6 -3.42 -2.70 -17.22
N HIS A 7 -2.95 -2.69 -15.97
CA HIS A 7 -3.79 -2.58 -14.77
C HIS A 7 -3.29 -1.42 -13.91
N ARG A 8 -4.02 -0.30 -13.98
CA ARG A 8 -3.68 0.90 -13.22
C ARG A 8 -4.07 0.73 -11.76
N VAL A 9 -3.23 1.19 -10.84
CA VAL A 9 -3.54 1.17 -9.40
C VAL A 9 -4.83 1.94 -9.11
N GLU A 10 -5.09 3.00 -9.88
CA GLU A 10 -6.30 3.82 -9.76
C GLU A 10 -7.59 3.03 -10.00
N ASP A 11 -7.54 1.99 -10.84
CA ASP A 11 -8.70 1.11 -11.09
C ASP A 11 -9.07 0.26 -9.86
N HIS A 12 -8.16 0.17 -8.89
CA HIS A 12 -8.30 -0.60 -7.66
C HIS A 12 -8.46 0.28 -6.41
N ALA A 13 -8.61 1.61 -6.57
CA ALA A 13 -8.67 2.54 -5.45
C ALA A 13 -9.79 2.20 -4.46
N SER A 14 -11.00 1.87 -4.92
CA SER A 14 -12.11 1.48 -4.04
C SER A 14 -11.77 0.26 -3.18
N PHE A 15 -11.18 -0.78 -3.76
CA PHE A 15 -10.74 -1.95 -2.98
C PHE A 15 -9.71 -1.55 -1.91
N LEU A 16 -8.75 -0.69 -2.25
CA LEU A 16 -7.72 -0.25 -1.30
C LEU A 16 -8.29 0.58 -0.14
N PHE A 17 -9.21 1.50 -0.42
CA PHE A 17 -9.77 2.42 0.58
C PHE A 17 -10.96 1.86 1.35
N ASP A 18 -11.80 1.05 0.71
CA ASP A 18 -13.04 0.56 1.30
C ASP A 18 -12.85 -0.80 1.99
N ASP A 19 -11.91 -1.63 1.53
CA ASP A 19 -11.70 -2.98 2.07
C ASP A 19 -10.35 -3.10 2.80
N VAL A 20 -9.24 -2.75 2.15
CA VAL A 20 -7.89 -3.01 2.69
C VAL A 20 -7.56 -2.08 3.85
N LEU A 21 -7.76 -0.77 3.68
CA LEU A 21 -7.43 0.21 4.71
C LEU A 21 -8.20 -0.04 6.02
N PRO A 22 -9.54 -0.26 6.01
CA PRO A 22 -10.28 -0.56 7.23
C PRO A 22 -9.84 -1.87 7.89
N ALA A 23 -9.50 -2.90 7.10
CA ALA A 23 -9.00 -4.16 7.63
C ALA A 23 -7.65 -3.98 8.36
N VAL A 24 -6.74 -3.20 7.78
CA VAL A 24 -5.43 -2.88 8.40
C VAL A 24 -5.62 -2.07 9.69
N VAL A 25 -6.45 -1.03 9.65
CA VAL A 25 -6.74 -0.19 10.83
C VAL A 25 -7.42 -1.00 11.93
N GLY A 26 -8.44 -1.79 11.58
CA GLY A 26 -9.16 -2.62 12.55
C GLY A 26 -8.29 -3.70 13.18
N TYR A 27 -7.40 -4.33 12.40
CA TYR A 27 -6.40 -5.25 12.95
C TYR A 27 -5.46 -4.52 13.92
N ALA A 28 -4.91 -3.39 13.51
CA ALA A 28 -3.97 -2.62 14.32
C ALA A 28 -4.58 -2.22 15.68
N ASP A 29 -5.82 -1.71 15.66
CA ASP A 29 -6.57 -1.36 16.86
C ASP A 29 -6.81 -2.59 17.76
N SER A 30 -7.29 -3.70 17.18
CA SER A 30 -7.55 -4.94 17.94
C SER A 30 -6.32 -5.54 18.62
N GLN A 31 -5.13 -5.30 18.06
CA GLN A 31 -3.85 -5.80 18.59
C GLN A 31 -3.10 -4.75 19.41
N GLY A 32 -3.62 -3.52 19.52
CA GLY A 32 -2.97 -2.41 20.22
C GLY A 32 -1.62 -2.00 19.61
N VAL A 33 -1.46 -2.14 18.29
CA VAL A 33 -0.22 -1.77 17.57
C VAL A 33 -0.45 -0.54 16.69
N PRO A 34 0.60 0.25 16.39
CA PRO A 34 0.46 1.37 15.45
C PRO A 34 0.02 0.88 14.07
N THR A 35 -0.90 1.58 13.42
CA THR A 35 -1.38 1.26 12.06
C THR A 35 -0.24 1.10 11.06
N GLY A 36 0.83 1.90 11.20
CA GLY A 36 2.02 1.79 10.36
C GLY A 36 2.73 0.44 10.45
N VAL A 37 2.71 -0.22 11.62
CA VAL A 37 3.29 -1.57 11.80
C VAL A 37 2.45 -2.62 11.05
N ALA A 38 1.13 -2.54 11.17
CA ALA A 38 0.22 -3.44 10.45
C ALA A 38 0.32 -3.23 8.93
N ALA A 39 0.36 -1.98 8.47
CA ALA A 39 0.54 -1.63 7.07
C ALA A 39 1.87 -2.16 6.52
N PHE A 40 2.96 -2.05 7.28
CA PHE A 40 4.26 -2.57 6.89
C PHE A 40 4.27 -4.10 6.78
N ALA A 41 3.61 -4.81 7.70
CA ALA A 41 3.47 -6.26 7.64
C ALA A 41 2.68 -6.72 6.39
N VAL A 42 1.61 -5.99 6.04
CA VAL A 42 0.86 -6.23 4.79
C VAL A 42 1.74 -5.98 3.57
N PHE A 43 2.47 -4.86 3.55
CA PHE A 43 3.40 -4.54 2.47
C PHE A 43 4.44 -5.66 2.25
N LEU A 44 5.09 -6.13 3.32
CA LEU A 44 6.07 -7.23 3.23
C LEU A 44 5.46 -8.52 2.67
N THR A 45 4.23 -8.83 3.09
CA THR A 45 3.50 -10.00 2.62
C THR A 45 3.21 -9.90 1.12
N MET A 46 2.69 -8.76 0.67
CA MET A 46 2.40 -8.51 -0.75
C MET A 46 3.67 -8.50 -1.60
N ALA A 47 4.76 -7.89 -1.13
CA ALA A 47 6.06 -7.94 -1.79
C ALA A 47 6.58 -9.37 -1.95
N GLY A 48 6.36 -10.23 -0.94
CA GLY A 48 6.67 -11.66 -1.01
C GLY A 48 5.86 -12.39 -2.09
N ILE A 49 4.55 -12.13 -2.18
CA ILE A 49 3.68 -12.70 -3.23
C ILE A 49 4.18 -12.29 -4.61
N MET A 50 4.44 -11.00 -4.83
CA MET A 50 4.99 -10.50 -6.10
C MET A 50 6.33 -11.17 -6.45
N ALA A 51 7.22 -11.35 -5.48
CA ALA A 51 8.50 -12.02 -5.71
C ALA A 51 8.32 -13.50 -6.10
N ILE A 52 7.35 -14.21 -5.51
CA ILE A 52 7.00 -15.58 -5.91
C ILE A 52 6.51 -15.63 -7.36
N ASP A 53 5.76 -14.62 -7.79
CA ASP A 53 5.25 -14.49 -9.16
C ASP A 53 6.32 -13.99 -10.15
N GLY A 54 7.57 -13.83 -9.71
CA GLY A 54 8.72 -13.50 -10.54
C GLY A 54 8.98 -12.00 -10.68
N VAL A 55 8.31 -11.15 -9.91
CA VAL A 55 8.61 -9.71 -9.89
C VAL A 55 9.97 -9.49 -9.24
N GLY A 56 10.89 -8.89 -10.01
CA GLY A 56 12.24 -8.61 -9.55
C GLY A 56 12.27 -7.54 -8.46
N ARG A 57 13.26 -7.63 -7.57
CA ARG A 57 13.49 -6.64 -6.50
C ARG A 57 13.50 -5.19 -7.01
N ASP A 58 14.16 -4.94 -8.13
CA ASP A 58 14.31 -3.59 -8.68
C ASP A 58 12.98 -3.03 -9.17
N GLU A 59 12.07 -3.89 -9.62
CA GLU A 59 10.72 -3.51 -10.01
C GLU A 59 9.84 -3.18 -8.79
N ILE A 60 9.97 -3.94 -7.70
CA ILE A 60 9.32 -3.64 -6.43
C ILE A 60 9.79 -2.29 -5.88
N ILE A 61 11.11 -2.02 -5.93
CA ILE A 61 11.68 -0.74 -5.48
C ILE A 61 11.17 0.41 -6.35
N ARG A 62 11.19 0.25 -7.67
CA ARG A 62 10.66 1.25 -8.59
C ARG A 62 9.19 1.56 -8.29
N ALA A 63 8.37 0.53 -8.02
CA ALA A 63 6.97 0.74 -7.67
C ALA A 63 6.80 1.56 -6.38
N ILE A 64 7.67 1.35 -5.38
CA ILE A 64 7.67 2.15 -4.13
C ILE A 64 8.06 3.60 -4.42
N ASP A 65 9.11 3.83 -5.21
CA ASP A 65 9.56 5.19 -5.57
C ASP A 65 8.48 5.95 -6.37
N GLU A 66 7.67 5.23 -7.13
CA GLU A 66 6.54 5.77 -7.90
C GLU A 66 5.25 5.93 -7.06
N MET A 67 5.17 5.36 -5.85
CA MET A 67 4.00 5.51 -4.98
C MET A 67 3.78 6.98 -4.61
N ARG A 68 2.78 7.59 -5.24
CA ARG A 68 2.24 8.88 -4.83
C ARG A 68 1.04 8.65 -3.97
N PHE A 69 1.24 8.60 -2.66
CA PHE A 69 0.13 8.85 -1.76
C PHE A 69 -0.27 10.32 -1.93
N PRO A 70 -1.57 10.64 -2.07
CA PRO A 70 -2.02 11.98 -1.76
C PRO A 70 -1.73 12.19 -0.28
N ALA A 71 -0.56 12.75 0.02
CA ALA A 71 -0.34 13.38 1.29
C ALA A 71 -1.43 14.45 1.34
N ASP A 72 -2.36 14.33 2.29
CA ASP A 72 -3.04 15.49 2.83
C ASP A 72 -1.96 16.38 3.47
N SER A 73 -1.16 17.02 2.62
CA SER A 73 -0.52 18.29 2.90
C SER A 73 -1.61 19.34 2.89
N ALA A 74 -2.68 19.15 3.67
CA ALA A 74 -3.39 20.29 4.19
C ALA A 74 -2.30 21.02 5.00
N PRO A 75 -1.88 22.25 4.60
CA PRO A 75 -1.02 23.01 5.48
C PRO A 75 -1.74 23.03 6.84
N GLU A 76 -1.05 22.67 7.91
CA GLU A 76 -1.51 22.97 9.25
C GLU A 76 -1.83 24.46 9.26
N VAL A 77 -3.11 24.80 9.12
CA VAL A 77 -3.56 26.17 9.30
C VAL A 77 -3.37 26.40 10.79
N LEU A 78 -2.26 27.04 11.14
CA LEU A 78 -2.07 27.69 12.43
C LEU A 78 -3.30 28.56 12.69
N GLN A 79 -4.18 28.09 13.56
CA GLN A 79 -5.18 28.90 14.26
C GLN A 79 -4.98 28.72 15.75
#